data_AF-A0A954CM72-F1
#
_entry.id   AF-A0A954CM72-F1
#
_cell.length_a   1.000
_cell.length_b   1.000
_cell.length_c   1.000
_cell.angle_alpha   90.00
_cell.angle_beta   90.00
_cell.angle_gamma   90.00
#
_symmetry.space_group_name_H-M   'P 1'
#
loop_
_entity.id
_entity.type
_entity.pdbx_description
1 polymer ?
#
loop_
_entity_poly.entity_id
_entity_poly.type
_entity_poly.pdbx_seq_one_letter_code
_entity_poly.pdbx_strand_id
1 'polypeptide(L)'
;RLQIIESLTRLGAKRGVSAAADLLASKSLALRQHVLEYLTATDTERIAMERVVAALSNEPSEQLLPAYVAYFKSNPTRDDAAARALAELAGKNRLAFTEQRDLIRTIGEVAPIGHKPSITTLTAIIEATENAGELEIAAALSLDALGDRDGIKQVDRRLDQLVKRSRNDAEALATRANWERERGEWRAAIRDYESAIKASKSSSSQAMYHLQIARCEAHRGKWSRVRASLKDSGLGRRTIEREAANDPEFAKALEKDTVRKYLESLE
;
A
#
# COMPACT_ATOMS: atom_id res chain seq x y z
N ARG A 1 23.27 1.66 23.97
CA ARG A 1 22.63 2.38 22.84
C ARG A 1 21.39 1.63 22.36
N LEU A 2 21.52 0.38 21.94
CA LEU A 2 20.38 -0.47 21.54
C LEU A 2 19.26 -0.54 22.61
N GLN A 3 19.57 -0.99 23.83
CA GLN A 3 18.63 -1.04 24.96
C GLN A 3 17.99 0.32 25.30
N ILE A 4 18.68 1.44 25.01
CA ILE A 4 18.16 2.78 25.24
C ILE A 4 17.08 3.07 24.20
N ILE A 5 17.36 2.82 22.92
CA ILE A 5 16.38 2.98 21.83
C ILE A 5 15.14 2.11 22.06
N GLU A 6 15.33 0.82 22.37
CA GLU A 6 14.21 -0.09 22.68
C GLU A 6 13.34 0.43 23.85
N SER A 7 13.97 1.03 24.85
CA SER A 7 13.25 1.61 25.98
C SER A 7 12.53 2.90 25.58
N LEU A 8 13.14 3.76 24.76
CA LEU A 8 12.50 4.97 24.24
C LEU A 8 11.29 4.64 23.35
N THR A 9 11.38 3.62 22.49
CA THR A 9 10.27 3.13 21.66
C THR A 9 9.12 2.64 22.52
N ARG A 10 9.38 1.78 23.51
CA ARG A 10 8.33 1.26 24.41
C ARG A 10 7.64 2.37 25.22
N LEU A 11 8.37 3.43 25.56
CA LEU A 11 7.85 4.55 26.33
C LEU A 11 7.20 5.63 25.45
N GLY A 12 7.27 5.53 24.11
CA GLY A 12 6.80 6.58 23.20
C GLY A 12 7.47 7.94 23.46
N ALA A 13 8.72 7.92 23.95
CA ALA A 13 9.38 9.11 24.42
C ALA A 13 9.81 9.99 23.24
N LYS A 14 9.31 11.24 23.15
CA LYS A 14 9.72 12.20 22.11
C LYS A 14 11.08 12.85 22.34
N ARG A 15 11.63 12.71 23.55
CA ARG A 15 12.95 13.29 23.89
C ARG A 15 14.05 12.48 23.22
N GLY A 16 14.91 13.17 22.48
CA GLY A 16 16.10 12.56 21.87
C GLY A 16 15.90 12.04 20.46
N VAL A 17 14.79 12.37 19.78
CA VAL A 17 14.54 12.01 18.37
C VAL A 17 15.73 12.38 17.46
N SER A 18 16.22 13.62 17.54
CA SER A 18 17.39 14.03 16.75
C SER A 18 18.65 13.24 17.10
N ALA A 19 18.92 12.97 18.38
CA ALA A 19 20.09 12.20 18.80
C ALA A 19 19.99 10.71 18.41
N ALA A 20 18.77 10.17 18.36
CA ALA A 20 18.52 8.83 17.84
C ALA A 20 18.76 8.78 16.33
N ALA A 21 18.31 9.79 15.57
CA ALA A 21 18.53 9.85 14.13
C ALA A 21 20.03 9.87 13.75
N ASP A 22 20.90 10.47 14.56
CA ASP A 22 22.36 10.40 14.36
C ASP A 22 22.90 8.95 14.41
N LEU A 23 22.21 8.05 15.11
CA LEU A 23 22.60 6.63 15.19
C LEU A 23 22.29 5.86 13.90
N LEU A 24 21.60 6.45 12.91
CA LEU A 24 21.46 5.88 11.58
C LEU A 24 22.81 5.78 10.84
N ALA A 25 23.82 6.57 11.23
CA ALA A 25 25.18 6.42 10.72
C ALA A 25 25.95 5.22 11.34
N SER A 26 25.34 4.47 12.26
CA SER A 26 25.96 3.30 12.90
C SER A 26 26.25 2.19 11.90
N LYS A 27 27.37 1.48 12.09
CA LYS A 27 27.68 0.25 11.34
C LYS A 27 26.75 -0.93 11.71
N SER A 28 26.14 -0.90 12.90
CA SER A 28 25.25 -1.97 13.37
C SER A 28 23.89 -1.89 12.68
N LEU A 29 23.57 -2.90 11.87
CA LEU A 29 22.27 -3.05 11.19
C LEU A 29 21.12 -3.07 12.21
N ALA A 30 21.24 -3.89 13.26
CA ALA A 30 20.24 -3.97 14.32
C ALA A 30 19.97 -2.61 14.98
N LEU A 31 21.03 -1.83 15.27
CA LEU A 31 20.84 -0.50 15.84
C LEU A 31 20.08 0.44 14.87
N ARG A 32 20.43 0.43 13.58
CA ARG A 32 19.72 1.25 12.57
C ARG A 32 18.25 0.85 12.46
N GLN A 33 17.97 -0.46 12.47
CA GLN A 33 16.59 -0.97 12.46
C GLN A 33 15.77 -0.44 13.62
N HIS A 34 16.25 -0.59 14.86
CA HIS A 34 15.52 -0.12 16.04
C HIS A 34 15.40 1.40 16.09
N VAL A 35 16.37 2.13 15.54
CA VAL A 35 16.25 3.58 15.38
C VAL A 35 15.14 3.92 14.40
N LEU A 36 15.03 3.25 13.25
CA LEU A 36 13.93 3.46 12.32
C LEU A 36 12.58 3.11 12.96
N GLU A 37 12.47 1.98 13.68
CA GLU A 37 11.25 1.62 14.43
C GLU A 37 10.85 2.70 15.44
N TYR A 38 11.83 3.23 16.19
CA TYR A 38 11.62 4.33 17.13
C TYR A 38 11.12 5.58 16.42
N LEU A 39 11.81 6.02 15.35
CA LEU A 39 11.46 7.21 14.59
C LEU A 39 10.08 7.08 13.94
N THR A 40 9.74 5.92 13.38
CA THR A 40 8.41 5.64 12.81
C THR A 40 7.30 5.76 13.84
N ALA A 41 7.54 5.35 15.09
CA ALA A 41 6.57 5.42 16.18
C ALA A 41 6.43 6.82 16.80
N THR A 42 7.28 7.78 16.43
CA THR A 42 7.31 9.13 16.99
C THR A 42 7.07 10.20 15.94
N ASP A 43 6.38 11.27 16.34
CA ASP A 43 6.25 12.48 15.54
C ASP A 43 7.65 13.09 15.30
N THR A 44 8.11 13.07 14.05
CA THR A 44 9.51 13.32 13.72
C THR A 44 9.77 14.78 13.36
N GLU A 45 10.73 15.40 14.06
CA GLU A 45 11.20 16.75 13.76
C GLU A 45 11.95 16.81 12.41
N ARG A 46 11.92 17.96 11.74
CA ARG A 46 12.58 18.18 10.44
C ARG A 46 14.06 17.76 10.41
N ILE A 47 14.81 18.03 11.48
CA ILE A 47 16.23 17.67 11.55
C ILE A 47 16.43 16.15 11.47
N ALA A 48 15.59 15.38 12.15
CA ALA A 48 15.64 13.92 12.08
C ALA A 48 15.25 13.41 10.69
N MET A 49 14.28 14.05 10.02
CA MET A 49 13.93 13.76 8.62
C MET A 49 15.14 13.89 7.69
N GLU A 50 15.89 14.99 7.78
CA GLU A 50 17.09 15.21 6.95
C GLU A 50 18.13 14.11 7.17
N ARG A 51 18.28 13.61 8.40
CA ARG A 51 19.18 12.47 8.71
C ARG A 51 18.66 11.15 8.15
N VAL A 52 17.36 10.90 8.18
CA VAL A 52 16.77 9.70 7.60
C VAL A 52 16.94 9.69 6.08
N VAL A 53 16.70 10.83 5.41
CA VAL A 53 16.93 10.97 3.96
C VAL A 53 18.39 10.69 3.61
N ALA A 54 19.33 11.31 4.34
CA ALA A 54 20.76 11.07 4.11
C ALA A 54 21.16 9.61 4.35
N ALA A 55 20.58 8.95 5.36
CA ALA A 55 20.83 7.55 5.65
C ALA A 55 20.25 6.62 4.56
N LEU A 56 19.03 6.89 4.07
CA LEU A 56 18.41 6.13 2.98
C LEU A 56 19.27 6.17 1.71
N SER A 57 19.72 7.36 1.29
CA SER A 57 20.54 7.52 0.08
C SER A 57 21.86 6.74 0.13
N ASN A 58 22.36 6.44 1.34
CA ASN A 58 23.62 5.73 1.57
C ASN A 58 23.43 4.32 2.13
N GLU A 59 22.20 3.78 2.22
CA GLU A 59 21.96 2.51 2.90
C GLU A 59 22.47 1.33 2.07
N PRO A 60 23.51 0.60 2.56
CA PRO A 60 24.02 -0.57 1.86
C PRO A 60 23.09 -1.78 1.97
N SER A 61 22.32 -1.90 3.05
CA SER A 61 21.55 -3.11 3.34
C SER A 61 20.14 -3.05 2.78
N GLU A 62 19.80 -3.98 1.89
CA GLU A 62 18.44 -4.11 1.36
C GLU A 62 17.42 -4.48 2.43
N GLN A 63 17.87 -5.16 3.50
CA GLN A 63 17.03 -5.54 4.64
C GLN A 63 16.43 -4.34 5.39
N LEU A 64 17.05 -3.17 5.31
CA LEU A 64 16.56 -1.97 6.00
C LEU A 64 15.66 -1.09 5.12
N LEU A 65 15.65 -1.29 3.80
CA LEU A 65 14.86 -0.46 2.88
C LEU A 65 13.36 -0.46 3.21
N PRO A 66 12.71 -1.59 3.57
CA PRO A 66 11.31 -1.58 4.01
C PRO A 66 11.06 -0.69 5.24
N ALA A 67 12.01 -0.63 6.18
CA ALA A 67 11.87 0.20 7.38
C ALA A 67 11.95 1.70 7.05
N TYR A 68 12.76 2.11 6.07
CA TYR A 68 12.76 3.48 5.56
C TYR A 68 11.42 3.83 4.91
N VAL A 69 10.88 2.95 4.06
CA VAL A 69 9.56 3.15 3.44
C VAL A 69 8.47 3.31 4.51
N ALA A 70 8.46 2.44 5.51
CA ALA A 70 7.52 2.52 6.63
C ALA A 70 7.64 3.84 7.40
N TYR A 71 8.86 4.33 7.64
CA TYR A 71 9.10 5.62 8.27
C TYR A 71 8.47 6.78 7.50
N PHE A 72 8.70 6.86 6.18
CA PHE A 72 8.16 7.94 5.35
C PHE A 72 6.64 7.87 5.19
N LYS A 73 6.09 6.65 5.17
CA LYS A 73 4.63 6.44 5.18
C LYS A 73 3.97 6.91 6.47
N SER A 74 4.61 6.71 7.62
CA SER A 74 4.10 7.18 8.92
C SER A 74 4.32 8.67 9.17
N ASN A 75 5.26 9.30 8.45
CA ASN A 75 5.60 10.70 8.57
C ASN A 75 5.51 11.40 7.19
N PRO A 76 4.32 11.43 6.54
CA PRO A 76 4.20 11.99 5.20
C PRO A 76 4.42 13.51 5.26
N THR A 77 5.46 13.98 4.59
CA THR A 77 5.79 15.39 4.45
C THR A 77 6.03 15.71 2.99
N ARG A 78 5.51 16.84 2.49
CA ARG A 78 5.77 17.35 1.13
C ARG A 78 7.20 17.87 1.00
N ASP A 79 8.17 16.96 1.07
CA ASP A 79 9.60 17.26 1.11
C ASP A 79 10.30 16.80 -0.17
N ASP A 80 11.01 17.72 -0.83
CA ASP A 80 11.70 17.49 -2.10
C ASP A 80 12.84 16.47 -1.97
N ALA A 81 13.60 16.51 -0.87
CA ALA A 81 14.75 15.63 -0.68
C ALA A 81 14.30 14.19 -0.39
N ALA A 82 13.30 14.02 0.46
CA ALA A 82 12.67 12.72 0.72
C ALA A 82 12.06 12.14 -0.57
N ALA A 83 11.30 12.95 -1.30
CA ALA A 83 10.69 12.53 -2.57
C ALA A 83 11.72 12.08 -3.60
N ARG A 84 12.84 12.79 -3.73
CA ARG A 84 13.95 12.43 -4.62
C ARG A 84 14.60 11.12 -4.21
N ALA A 85 14.90 10.94 -2.92
CA ALA A 85 15.51 9.71 -2.42
C ALA A 85 14.61 8.48 -2.63
N LEU A 86 13.30 8.62 -2.39
CA LEU A 86 12.33 7.55 -2.64
C LEU A 86 12.17 7.24 -4.14
N ALA A 87 12.11 8.26 -4.99
CA ALA A 87 12.03 8.08 -6.44
C ALA A 87 13.29 7.39 -7.00
N GLU A 88 14.48 7.72 -6.48
CA GLU A 88 15.72 7.04 -6.84
C GLU A 88 15.70 5.57 -6.40
N LEU A 89 15.22 5.28 -5.18
CA LEU A 89 15.09 3.91 -4.70
C LEU A 89 14.13 3.10 -5.58
N ALA A 90 13.00 3.68 -5.96
CA ALA A 90 12.00 2.99 -6.77
C ALA A 90 12.56 2.59 -8.14
N GLY A 91 13.40 3.43 -8.75
CA GLY A 91 14.06 3.12 -10.02
C GLY A 91 15.12 2.01 -9.93
N LYS A 92 15.65 1.71 -8.74
CA LYS A 92 16.68 0.67 -8.54
C LYS A 92 16.13 -0.74 -8.34
N ASN A 93 14.82 -0.88 -8.09
CA ASN A 93 14.13 -2.17 -7.88
C ASN A 93 14.84 -3.11 -6.87
N ARG A 94 15.25 -2.56 -5.71
CA ARG A 94 15.97 -3.28 -4.63
C ARG A 94 15.06 -3.88 -3.56
N LEU A 95 13.75 -3.83 -3.78
CA LEU A 95 12.72 -4.22 -2.81
C LEU A 95 11.94 -5.41 -3.35
N ALA A 96 11.36 -6.23 -2.45
CA ALA A 96 10.40 -7.23 -2.90
C ALA A 96 9.15 -6.54 -3.44
N PHE A 97 8.37 -7.27 -4.24
CA PHE A 97 7.23 -6.73 -4.96
C PHE A 97 6.26 -5.92 -4.09
N THR A 98 5.91 -6.44 -2.91
CA THR A 98 5.00 -5.78 -1.97
C THR A 98 5.57 -4.48 -1.41
N GLU A 99 6.86 -4.47 -1.08
CA GLU A 99 7.55 -3.29 -0.57
C GLU A 99 7.77 -2.25 -1.66
N GLN A 100 8.03 -2.69 -2.90
CA GLN A 100 8.14 -1.82 -4.07
C GLN A 100 6.81 -1.10 -4.33
N ARG A 101 5.67 -1.81 -4.24
CA ARG A 101 4.35 -1.21 -4.35
C ARG A 101 4.11 -0.16 -3.26
N ASP A 102 4.47 -0.47 -2.02
CA ASP A 102 4.29 0.43 -0.89
C ASP A 102 5.20 1.66 -1.01
N LEU A 103 6.43 1.50 -1.49
CA LEU A 103 7.34 2.60 -1.84
C LEU A 103 6.71 3.51 -2.90
N ILE A 104 6.19 2.95 -4.00
CA ILE A 104 5.55 3.71 -5.07
C ILE A 104 4.41 4.58 -4.52
N ARG A 105 3.53 4.01 -3.70
CA ARG A 105 2.44 4.77 -3.04
C ARG A 105 2.97 5.86 -2.11
N THR A 106 4.00 5.53 -1.33
CA THR A 106 4.64 6.49 -0.40
C THR A 106 5.20 7.70 -1.16
N ILE A 107 5.72 7.51 -2.38
CA ILE A 107 6.15 8.64 -3.24
C ILE A 107 4.99 9.60 -3.50
N GLY A 108 3.79 9.11 -3.81
CA GLY A 108 2.61 9.95 -4.05
C GLY A 108 2.16 10.76 -2.82
N GLU A 109 2.45 10.28 -1.61
CA GLU A 109 2.11 10.94 -0.34
C GLU A 109 3.17 11.96 0.09
N VAL A 110 4.45 11.65 -0.14
CA VAL A 110 5.61 12.45 0.29
C VAL A 110 6.01 13.51 -0.74
N ALA A 111 5.83 13.25 -2.03
CA ALA A 111 6.31 14.20 -3.03
C ALA A 111 5.43 15.45 -3.14
N PRO A 112 6.03 16.65 -3.29
CA PRO A 112 5.27 17.84 -3.66
C PRO A 112 4.52 17.65 -4.98
N ILE A 113 3.34 18.28 -5.11
CA ILE A 113 2.59 18.31 -6.37
C ILE A 113 3.51 18.83 -7.50
N GLY A 114 3.51 18.14 -8.64
CA GLY A 114 4.38 18.49 -9.77
C GLY A 114 5.86 18.14 -9.59
N HIS A 115 6.25 17.37 -8.57
CA HIS A 115 7.65 16.99 -8.34
C HIS A 115 8.18 16.11 -9.48
N LYS A 116 8.97 16.74 -10.36
CA LYS A 116 9.44 16.15 -11.63
C LYS A 116 10.15 14.80 -11.48
N PRO A 117 11.12 14.62 -10.56
CA PRO A 117 11.80 13.33 -10.42
C PRO A 117 10.83 12.18 -10.10
N SER A 118 9.87 12.41 -9.20
CA SER A 118 8.85 11.40 -8.88
C SER A 118 7.96 11.12 -10.08
N ILE A 119 7.48 12.15 -10.78
CA ILE A 119 6.67 11.97 -11.99
C ILE A 119 7.43 11.15 -13.04
N THR A 120 8.69 11.51 -13.33
CA THR A 120 9.52 10.78 -14.30
C THR A 120 9.69 9.31 -13.91
N THR A 121 10.04 9.01 -12.66
CA THR A 121 10.19 7.62 -12.20
C THR A 121 8.88 6.84 -12.30
N LEU A 122 7.77 7.43 -11.85
CA LEU A 122 6.46 6.75 -11.84
C LEU A 122 5.94 6.50 -13.27
N THR A 123 6.13 7.45 -14.18
CA THR A 123 5.81 7.26 -15.60
C THR A 123 6.66 6.15 -16.21
N ALA A 124 7.95 6.08 -15.90
CA ALA A 124 8.81 5.00 -16.38
C ALA A 124 8.35 3.62 -15.88
N ILE A 125 7.82 3.52 -14.66
CA ILE A 125 7.24 2.26 -14.14
C ILE A 125 6.01 1.86 -14.97
N ILE A 126 5.11 2.80 -15.28
CA ILE A 126 3.94 2.52 -16.13
C ILE A 126 4.38 2.10 -17.54
N GLU A 127 5.42 2.73 -18.09
CA GLU A 127 5.88 2.46 -19.46
C GLU A 127 6.73 1.18 -19.60
N ALA A 128 7.24 0.64 -18.49
CA ALA A 128 8.10 -0.54 -18.50
C ALA A 128 7.39 -1.84 -18.92
N THR A 129 6.06 -1.91 -18.81
CA THR A 129 5.28 -3.13 -19.09
C THR A 129 4.17 -2.87 -20.10
N GLU A 130 3.84 -3.90 -20.89
CA GLU A 130 2.73 -3.81 -21.86
C GLU A 130 1.36 -3.81 -21.15
N ASN A 131 1.23 -4.60 -20.08
CA ASN A 131 0.00 -4.76 -19.31
C ASN A 131 0.12 -4.06 -17.96
N ALA A 132 -0.93 -3.35 -17.55
CA ALA A 132 -0.97 -2.73 -16.23
C ALA A 132 -1.20 -3.80 -15.14
N GLY A 133 -0.21 -4.02 -14.30
CA GLY A 133 -0.29 -4.81 -13.07
C GLY A 133 -0.41 -3.92 -11.83
N GLU A 134 -0.15 -4.49 -10.64
CA GLU A 134 -0.32 -3.75 -9.38
C GLU A 134 0.65 -2.56 -9.23
N LEU A 135 1.88 -2.68 -9.74
CA LEU A 135 2.88 -1.60 -9.63
C LEU A 135 2.53 -0.42 -10.52
N GLU A 136 2.04 -0.67 -11.73
CA GLU A 136 1.59 0.34 -12.67
C GLU A 136 0.32 1.04 -12.17
N ILE A 137 -0.60 0.28 -11.57
CA ILE A 137 -1.76 0.82 -10.87
C ILE A 137 -1.32 1.75 -9.73
N ALA A 138 -0.41 1.28 -8.86
CA ALA A 138 0.11 2.08 -7.76
C ALA A 138 0.81 3.36 -8.27
N ALA A 139 1.57 3.25 -9.37
CA ALA A 139 2.26 4.38 -9.97
C ALA A 139 1.28 5.40 -10.56
N ALA A 140 0.22 4.95 -11.23
CA ALA A 140 -0.79 5.83 -11.80
C ALA A 140 -1.58 6.59 -10.72
N LEU A 141 -1.93 5.93 -9.61
CA LEU A 141 -2.56 6.59 -8.46
C LEU A 141 -1.62 7.62 -7.82
N SER A 142 -0.33 7.27 -7.73
CA SER A 142 0.68 8.18 -7.18
C SER A 142 0.89 9.39 -8.09
N LEU A 143 0.87 9.21 -9.42
CA LEU A 143 0.90 10.33 -10.38
C LEU A 143 -0.30 11.26 -10.23
N ASP A 144 -1.51 10.71 -10.06
CA ASP A 144 -2.72 11.52 -9.86
C ASP A 144 -2.63 12.35 -8.56
N ALA A 145 -2.08 11.76 -7.48
CA ALA A 145 -1.81 12.49 -6.24
C ALA A 145 -0.81 13.66 -6.43
N LEU A 146 0.11 13.55 -7.39
CA LEU A 146 1.05 14.60 -7.79
C LEU A 146 0.47 15.58 -8.83
N GLY A 147 -0.80 15.42 -9.21
CA GLY A 147 -1.49 16.27 -10.18
C GLY A 147 -1.32 15.85 -11.64
N ASP A 148 -0.71 14.71 -11.92
CA ASP A 148 -0.54 14.16 -13.26
C ASP A 148 -1.56 13.05 -13.54
N ARG A 149 -2.53 13.35 -14.41
CA ARG A 149 -3.63 12.43 -14.74
C ARG A 149 -3.34 11.52 -15.93
N ASP A 150 -2.19 11.66 -16.58
CA ASP A 150 -1.93 10.89 -17.79
C ASP A 150 -1.68 9.42 -17.47
N GLY A 151 -1.08 9.11 -16.31
CA GLY A 151 -0.96 7.74 -15.80
C GLY A 151 -2.31 7.02 -15.68
N ILE A 152 -3.33 7.70 -15.14
CA ILE A 152 -4.70 7.16 -15.02
C ILE A 152 -5.26 6.76 -16.39
N LYS A 153 -5.17 7.67 -17.38
CA LYS A 153 -5.67 7.43 -18.74
C LYS A 153 -4.95 6.27 -19.42
N GLN A 154 -3.65 6.12 -19.19
CA GLN A 154 -2.87 5.03 -19.75
C GLN A 154 -3.30 3.68 -19.16
N VAL A 155 -3.40 3.58 -17.83
CA VAL A 155 -3.83 2.36 -17.15
C VAL A 155 -5.26 1.96 -17.53
N ASP A 156 -6.20 2.92 -17.57
CA ASP A 156 -7.58 2.67 -18.04
C ASP A 156 -7.61 1.99 -19.40
N ARG A 157 -6.93 2.58 -20.39
CA ARG A 157 -6.90 2.04 -21.76
C ARG A 157 -6.30 0.64 -21.81
N ARG A 158 -5.24 0.39 -21.05
CA ARG A 158 -4.57 -0.92 -21.05
C ARG A 158 -5.42 -1.99 -20.40
N LEU A 159 -6.06 -1.69 -19.27
CA LEU A 159 -6.97 -2.64 -18.60
C LEU A 159 -8.21 -2.94 -19.44
N ASP A 160 -8.79 -1.95 -20.11
CA ASP A 160 -9.90 -2.18 -21.04
C ASP A 160 -9.50 -3.04 -22.23
N GLN A 161 -8.30 -2.83 -22.77
CA GLN A 161 -7.77 -3.68 -23.84
C GLN A 161 -7.49 -5.10 -23.35
N LEU A 162 -6.92 -5.26 -22.14
CA LEU A 162 -6.64 -6.55 -21.53
C LEU A 162 -7.92 -7.39 -21.39
N VAL A 163 -8.97 -6.81 -20.78
CA VAL A 163 -10.27 -7.48 -20.62
C VAL A 163 -10.92 -7.79 -21.98
N LYS A 164 -10.75 -6.92 -22.98
CA LYS A 164 -11.30 -7.14 -24.33
C LYS A 164 -10.62 -8.30 -25.06
N ARG A 165 -9.30 -8.45 -24.92
CA ARG A 165 -8.50 -9.52 -25.56
C ARG A 165 -8.68 -10.85 -24.84
N SER A 166 -8.66 -10.84 -23.51
CA SER A 166 -8.78 -12.02 -22.66
C SER A 166 -10.21 -12.16 -22.13
N ARG A 167 -11.18 -12.31 -23.04
CA ARG A 167 -12.59 -12.46 -22.64
C ARG A 167 -12.74 -13.64 -21.69
N ASN A 168 -13.37 -13.40 -20.54
CA ASN A 168 -13.55 -14.38 -19.47
C ASN A 168 -12.24 -14.86 -18.81
N ASP A 169 -11.19 -14.05 -18.83
CA ASP A 169 -10.04 -14.26 -17.94
C ASP A 169 -10.31 -13.63 -16.58
N ALA A 170 -10.33 -14.46 -15.55
CA ALA A 170 -10.60 -14.04 -14.18
C ALA A 170 -9.55 -13.06 -13.66
N GLU A 171 -8.29 -13.22 -14.04
CA GLU A 171 -7.21 -12.36 -13.57
C GLU A 171 -7.30 -10.97 -14.20
N ALA A 172 -7.52 -10.89 -15.52
CA ALA A 172 -7.75 -9.62 -16.22
C ALA A 172 -8.92 -8.83 -15.62
N LEU A 173 -10.04 -9.51 -15.35
CA LEU A 173 -11.23 -8.91 -14.71
C LEU A 173 -10.93 -8.44 -13.28
N ALA A 174 -10.24 -9.27 -12.48
CA ALA A 174 -9.88 -8.91 -11.12
C ALA A 174 -8.90 -7.73 -11.04
N THR A 175 -7.95 -7.64 -11.98
CA THR A 175 -7.01 -6.51 -12.06
C THR A 175 -7.74 -5.21 -12.39
N ARG A 176 -8.70 -5.23 -13.33
CA ARG A 176 -9.53 -4.05 -13.60
C ARG A 176 -10.45 -3.71 -12.42
N ALA A 177 -11.03 -4.71 -11.75
CA ALA A 177 -11.80 -4.50 -10.54
C ALA A 177 -10.98 -3.86 -9.41
N ASN A 178 -9.73 -4.31 -9.20
CA ASN A 178 -8.80 -3.72 -8.23
C ASN A 178 -8.56 -2.24 -8.56
N TRP A 179 -8.31 -1.92 -9.82
CA TRP A 179 -8.13 -0.55 -10.28
C TRP A 179 -9.36 0.34 -10.03
N GLU A 180 -10.55 -0.14 -10.37
CA GLU A 180 -11.81 0.55 -10.11
C GLU A 180 -12.04 0.76 -8.61
N ARG A 181 -11.74 -0.26 -7.80
CA ARG A 181 -11.83 -0.21 -6.34
C ARG A 181 -10.92 0.87 -5.76
N GLU A 182 -9.67 0.94 -6.19
CA GLU A 182 -8.71 1.95 -5.70
C GLU A 182 -9.13 3.38 -6.06
N ARG A 183 -9.90 3.58 -7.14
CA ARG A 183 -10.49 4.88 -7.52
C ARG A 183 -11.84 5.17 -6.84
N GLY A 184 -12.34 4.27 -6.01
CA GLY A 184 -13.64 4.40 -5.36
C GLY A 184 -14.84 4.08 -6.26
N GLU A 185 -14.62 3.48 -7.42
CA GLU A 185 -15.66 3.04 -8.35
C GLU A 185 -16.25 1.68 -7.94
N TRP A 186 -16.73 1.62 -6.70
CA TRP A 186 -17.09 0.37 -6.01
C TRP A 186 -18.10 -0.49 -6.76
N ARG A 187 -19.07 0.14 -7.45
CA ARG A 187 -20.09 -0.60 -8.24
C ARG A 187 -19.51 -1.23 -9.49
N ALA A 188 -18.54 -0.56 -10.13
CA ALA A 188 -17.86 -1.12 -11.28
C ALA A 188 -16.99 -2.30 -10.84
N ALA A 189 -16.20 -2.09 -9.78
CA ALA A 189 -15.32 -3.12 -9.23
C ALA A 189 -16.09 -4.40 -8.86
N ILE A 190 -17.26 -4.26 -8.23
CA ILE A 190 -18.11 -5.41 -7.88
C ILE A 190 -18.54 -6.19 -9.13
N ARG A 191 -18.96 -5.52 -10.21
CA ARG A 191 -19.38 -6.21 -11.45
C ARG A 191 -18.23 -7.02 -12.06
N ASP A 192 -17.02 -6.46 -12.01
CA ASP A 192 -15.85 -7.14 -12.54
C ASP A 192 -15.39 -8.30 -11.64
N TYR A 193 -15.41 -8.15 -10.32
CA TYR A 193 -15.16 -9.28 -9.41
C TYR A 193 -16.22 -10.38 -9.56
N GLU A 194 -17.50 -10.04 -9.70
CA GLU A 194 -18.56 -11.02 -9.98
C GLU A 194 -18.32 -11.76 -11.31
N SER A 195 -17.82 -11.05 -12.32
CA SER A 195 -17.43 -11.66 -13.59
C SER A 195 -16.18 -12.53 -13.44
N ALA A 196 -15.20 -12.11 -12.63
CA ALA A 196 -14.00 -12.87 -12.32
C ALA A 196 -14.32 -14.16 -11.56
N ILE A 197 -15.27 -14.13 -10.63
CA ILE A 197 -15.77 -15.32 -9.92
C ILE A 197 -16.34 -16.34 -10.90
N LYS A 198 -17.18 -15.89 -11.85
CA LYS A 198 -17.78 -16.76 -12.89
C LYS A 198 -16.74 -17.36 -13.84
N ALA A 199 -15.69 -16.59 -14.15
CA ALA A 199 -14.60 -17.01 -15.01
C ALA A 199 -13.58 -17.93 -14.30
N SER A 200 -13.45 -17.80 -12.97
CA SER A 200 -12.43 -18.49 -12.21
C SER A 200 -12.73 -19.96 -12.02
N LYS A 201 -11.70 -20.79 -12.19
CA LYS A 201 -11.72 -22.23 -11.90
C LYS A 201 -11.16 -22.58 -10.52
N SER A 202 -10.66 -21.58 -9.79
CA SER A 202 -10.01 -21.74 -8.49
C SER A 202 -10.92 -21.26 -7.38
N SER A 203 -11.31 -22.15 -6.48
CA SER A 203 -12.10 -21.80 -5.29
C SER A 203 -11.36 -20.80 -4.39
N SER A 204 -10.04 -20.90 -4.30
CA SER A 204 -9.20 -19.95 -3.56
C SER A 204 -9.27 -18.54 -4.17
N SER A 205 -9.20 -18.43 -5.50
CA SER A 205 -9.34 -17.13 -6.17
C SER A 205 -10.76 -16.57 -6.02
N GLN A 206 -11.78 -17.43 -6.14
CA GLN A 206 -13.18 -17.03 -5.91
C GLN A 206 -13.38 -16.50 -4.48
N ALA A 207 -12.83 -17.18 -3.47
CA ALA A 207 -12.86 -16.75 -2.08
C ALA A 207 -12.27 -15.33 -1.91
N MET A 208 -11.11 -15.08 -2.53
CA MET A 208 -10.48 -13.76 -2.50
C MET A 208 -11.30 -12.70 -3.24
N TYR A 209 -11.94 -13.02 -4.37
CA TYR A 209 -12.82 -12.06 -5.06
C TYR A 209 -14.07 -11.74 -4.24
N HIS A 210 -14.66 -12.72 -3.57
CA HIS A 210 -15.76 -12.48 -2.62
C HIS A 210 -15.35 -11.56 -1.47
N LEU A 211 -14.12 -11.73 -0.94
CA LEU A 211 -13.58 -10.81 0.04
C LEU A 211 -13.45 -9.38 -0.52
N GLN A 212 -12.96 -9.21 -1.76
CA GLN A 212 -12.88 -7.88 -2.36
C GLN A 212 -14.27 -7.25 -2.59
N ILE A 213 -15.28 -8.05 -2.95
CA ILE A 213 -16.68 -7.58 -3.02
C ILE A 213 -17.16 -7.11 -1.63
N ALA A 214 -16.84 -7.87 -0.57
CA ALA A 214 -17.20 -7.49 0.80
C ALA A 214 -16.60 -6.13 1.18
N ARG A 215 -15.34 -5.86 0.79
CA ARG A 215 -14.69 -4.55 0.98
C ARG A 215 -15.43 -3.46 0.20
N CYS A 216 -15.70 -3.66 -1.08
CA CYS A 216 -16.45 -2.68 -1.88
C CYS A 216 -17.84 -2.39 -1.30
N GLU A 217 -18.57 -3.40 -0.80
CA GLU A 217 -19.88 -3.21 -0.18
C GLU A 217 -19.79 -2.53 1.20
N ALA A 218 -18.67 -2.67 1.92
CA ALA A 218 -18.42 -1.93 3.15
C ALA A 218 -18.31 -0.42 2.89
N HIS A 219 -17.52 -0.01 1.90
CA HIS A 219 -17.41 1.38 1.46
C HIS A 219 -18.75 1.95 0.97
N ARG A 220 -19.66 1.10 0.49
CA ARG A 220 -21.02 1.47 0.08
C ARG A 220 -22.05 1.44 1.21
N GLY A 221 -21.65 1.11 2.44
CA GLY A 221 -22.52 1.02 3.60
C GLY A 221 -23.52 -0.15 3.57
N LYS A 222 -23.25 -1.22 2.81
CA LYS A 222 -24.17 -2.34 2.58
C LYS A 222 -23.82 -3.55 3.42
N TRP A 223 -23.95 -3.42 4.75
CA TRP A 223 -23.51 -4.42 5.75
C TRP A 223 -24.11 -5.81 5.55
N SER A 224 -25.36 -5.92 5.13
CA SER A 224 -25.99 -7.21 4.83
C SER A 224 -25.30 -7.94 3.67
N ARG A 225 -24.82 -7.19 2.68
CA ARG A 225 -24.05 -7.71 1.55
C ARG A 225 -22.61 -8.02 1.94
N VAL A 226 -21.99 -7.21 2.80
CA VAL A 226 -20.68 -7.54 3.40
C VAL A 226 -20.75 -8.93 4.02
N ARG A 227 -21.73 -9.18 4.91
CA ARG A 227 -21.91 -10.50 5.53
C ARG A 227 -22.11 -11.61 4.49
N ALA A 228 -22.96 -11.39 3.48
CA ALA A 228 -23.20 -12.38 2.44
C ALA A 228 -21.92 -12.73 1.68
N SER A 229 -21.17 -11.73 1.22
CA SER A 229 -19.90 -11.93 0.52
C SER A 229 -18.83 -12.58 1.40
N LEU A 230 -18.76 -12.25 2.69
CA LEU A 230 -17.85 -12.95 3.62
C LEU A 230 -18.26 -14.42 3.82
N LYS A 231 -19.55 -14.72 3.87
CA LYS A 231 -20.06 -16.10 3.89
C LYS A 231 -19.67 -16.86 2.62
N ASP A 232 -19.89 -16.25 1.46
CA ASP A 232 -19.56 -16.85 0.17
C ASP A 232 -18.05 -17.02 -0.02
N SER A 233 -17.23 -16.18 0.64
CA SER A 233 -15.78 -16.32 0.61
C SER A 233 -15.27 -17.59 1.29
N GLY A 234 -15.98 -18.11 2.30
CA GLY A 234 -15.52 -19.24 3.12
C GLY A 234 -14.21 -18.99 3.88
N LEU A 235 -13.72 -17.75 3.94
CA LEU A 235 -12.48 -17.41 4.64
C LEU A 235 -12.67 -17.41 6.15
N GLY A 236 -11.64 -17.87 6.87
CA GLY A 236 -11.62 -17.85 8.34
C GLY A 236 -11.46 -16.43 8.90
N ARG A 237 -11.92 -16.26 10.15
CA ARG A 237 -11.90 -14.98 10.89
C ARG A 237 -10.55 -14.26 10.85
N ARG A 238 -9.46 -14.98 11.14
CA ARG A 238 -8.10 -14.41 11.16
C ARG A 238 -7.69 -13.79 9.82
N THR A 239 -8.05 -14.42 8.70
CA THR A 239 -7.76 -13.89 7.36
C THR A 239 -8.56 -12.61 7.13
N ILE A 240 -9.86 -12.62 7.46
CA ILE A 240 -10.73 -11.45 7.29
C ILE A 240 -10.23 -10.26 8.11
N GLU A 241 -9.91 -10.47 9.39
CA GLU A 241 -9.42 -9.42 10.29
C GLU A 241 -8.08 -8.85 9.84
N ARG A 242 -7.16 -9.69 9.34
CA ARG A 242 -5.88 -9.24 8.79
C ARG A 242 -6.08 -8.30 7.60
N GLU A 243 -6.99 -8.65 6.69
CA GLU A 243 -7.27 -7.84 5.49
C GLU A 243 -8.00 -6.54 5.84
N ALA A 244 -8.76 -6.51 6.94
CA ALA A 244 -9.40 -5.30 7.45
C ALA A 244 -8.44 -4.31 8.12
N ALA A 245 -7.26 -4.75 8.58
CA ALA A 245 -6.30 -3.89 9.28
C ALA A 245 -5.87 -2.65 8.47
N ASN A 246 -5.90 -2.73 7.14
CA ASN A 246 -5.51 -1.63 6.24
C ASN A 246 -6.70 -0.96 5.52
N ASP A 247 -7.93 -1.25 5.93
CA ASP A 247 -9.16 -0.75 5.30
C ASP A 247 -10.17 -0.32 6.37
N PRO A 248 -10.13 0.95 6.83
CA PRO A 248 -10.92 1.41 7.97
C PRO A 248 -12.43 1.23 7.82
N GLU A 249 -12.97 1.43 6.61
CA GLU A 249 -14.40 1.23 6.36
C GLU A 249 -14.76 -0.27 6.38
N PHE A 250 -13.86 -1.13 5.91
CA PHE A 250 -14.06 -2.57 6.05
C PHE A 250 -13.96 -3.02 7.51
N ALA A 251 -12.99 -2.52 8.28
CA ALA A 251 -12.87 -2.78 9.72
C ALA A 251 -14.15 -2.38 10.49
N LYS A 252 -14.66 -1.17 10.22
CA LYS A 252 -15.93 -0.69 10.78
C LYS A 252 -17.13 -1.54 10.37
N ALA A 253 -17.10 -2.14 9.17
CA ALA A 253 -18.13 -3.07 8.75
C ALA A 253 -18.11 -4.37 9.56
N LEU A 254 -16.93 -4.83 9.98
CA LEU A 254 -16.77 -6.04 10.80
C LEU A 254 -17.39 -5.87 12.20
N GLU A 255 -17.40 -4.66 12.73
CA GLU A 255 -17.98 -4.34 14.06
C GLU A 255 -19.52 -4.35 14.06
N LYS A 256 -20.15 -4.25 12.88
CA LYS A 256 -21.62 -4.24 12.77
C LYS A 256 -22.21 -5.55 13.25
N ASP A 257 -23.24 -5.49 14.09
CA ASP A 257 -23.87 -6.64 14.76
C ASP A 257 -24.09 -7.86 13.85
N THR A 258 -24.60 -7.64 12.64
CA THR A 258 -24.87 -8.71 11.67
C THR A 258 -23.61 -9.39 11.14
N VAL A 259 -22.52 -8.65 10.98
CA VAL A 259 -21.23 -9.15 10.50
C VAL A 259 -20.45 -9.74 11.66
N ARG A 260 -20.38 -9.04 12.80
CA ARG A 260 -19.75 -9.48 14.04
C ARG A 260 -20.25 -10.85 14.50
N LYS A 261 -21.57 -11.04 14.58
CA LYS A 261 -22.17 -12.36 14.93
C LYS A 261 -21.77 -13.48 13.95
N TYR A 262 -21.59 -13.14 12.68
CA TYR A 262 -21.10 -14.11 11.70
C TYR A 262 -19.61 -14.43 11.95
N LEU A 263 -18.77 -13.45 12.22
CA LEU A 263 -17.35 -13.68 12.53
C LEU A 263 -17.16 -14.50 13.80
N GLU A 264 -17.96 -14.25 14.84
CA GLU A 264 -17.99 -15.05 16.08
C GLU A 264 -18.38 -16.52 15.82
N SER A 265 -19.15 -16.80 14.75
CA SER A 265 -19.50 -18.17 14.37
C SER A 265 -18.43 -18.91 13.55
N LEU A 266 -17.35 -18.22 13.16
CA LEU A 266 -16.21 -18.81 12.44
C LEU A 266 -15.09 -19.28 13.39
N GLU A 267 -15.32 -19.23 14.70
CA GLU A 267 -14.39 -19.72 15.73
C GLU A 267 -14.32 -21.26 15.80
#